data_AF-A0A2N5WVS1-F1
#
_entry.id   AF-A0A2N5WVS1-F1
#
_cell.length_a   1.000
_cell.length_b   1.000
_cell.length_c   1.000
_cell.angle_alpha   90.00
_cell.angle_beta   90.00
_cell.angle_gamma   90.00
#
_symmetry.space_group_name_H-M   'P 1'
#
loop_
_entity.id
_entity.type
_entity.pdbx_description
1 polymer ?
#
loop_
_entity_poly.entity_id
_entity_poly.type
_entity_poly.pdbx_seq_one_letter_code
_entity_poly.pdbx_strand_id
1 'polypeptide(L)'
;MSEAARRPNLEVERVAAYIEGGIEGELVDTVDGTVLEEGKFDGPHIDVTFGNRAPGPSLVTEATLHVRESGFLPACHQIGGNLVVSINYDFPVPAKPLKNYEKSKEVSFTVKDNDLDRLTVTVGPDGDLITPWYGLVDVSFQHDGKRTTVGPVAVVDTGTDPKFRPDGDGWIIENVDGPDCLDETSSLVDRLMGTPDVIVSKELKSLRDKLTSMGH
;
A
#
# COMPACT_ATOMS: atom_id res chain seq x y z
N MET A 1 -6.11 37.27 -28.14
CA MET A 1 -6.75 35.99 -27.79
C MET A 1 -6.11 35.51 -26.52
N SER A 2 -6.89 35.36 -25.45
CA SER A 2 -6.41 35.04 -24.11
C SER A 2 -6.05 33.55 -24.05
N GLU A 3 -4.81 33.27 -23.70
CA GLU A 3 -4.30 31.94 -23.39
C GLU A 3 -4.95 31.48 -22.08
N ALA A 4 -6.15 30.90 -22.20
CA ALA A 4 -6.78 30.17 -21.10
C ALA A 4 -5.81 29.05 -20.72
N ALA A 5 -5.27 29.12 -19.49
CA ALA A 5 -4.41 28.08 -18.95
C ALA A 5 -5.07 26.73 -19.20
N ARG A 6 -4.49 25.91 -20.10
CA ARG A 6 -5.01 24.59 -20.44
C ARG A 6 -5.03 23.77 -19.15
N ARG A 7 -6.23 23.56 -18.59
CA ARG A 7 -6.46 22.62 -17.49
C ARG A 7 -5.79 21.29 -17.85
N PRO A 8 -5.17 20.58 -16.90
CA PRO A 8 -4.63 19.26 -17.17
C PRO A 8 -5.74 18.37 -17.74
N ASN A 9 -5.41 17.57 -18.75
CA ASN A 9 -6.39 16.69 -19.38
C ASN A 9 -6.89 15.66 -18.36
N LEU A 10 -5.96 15.10 -17.58
CA LEU A 10 -6.19 14.14 -16.53
C LEU A 10 -6.07 14.79 -15.14
N GLU A 11 -7.12 14.64 -14.33
CA GLU A 11 -7.19 15.07 -12.92
C GLU A 11 -7.43 13.85 -12.03
N VAL A 12 -6.87 13.86 -10.82
CA VAL A 12 -7.18 12.82 -9.81
C VAL A 12 -8.48 13.23 -9.13
N GLU A 13 -9.50 12.40 -9.24
CA GLU A 13 -10.84 12.65 -8.70
C GLU A 13 -11.02 11.97 -7.34
N ARG A 14 -10.39 10.81 -7.15
CA ARG A 14 -10.45 10.06 -5.90
C ARG A 14 -9.21 9.20 -5.71
N VAL A 15 -8.81 9.05 -4.46
CA VAL A 15 -7.81 8.06 -4.04
C VAL A 15 -8.39 7.25 -2.89
N ALA A 16 -8.18 5.95 -2.90
CA ALA A 16 -8.48 5.04 -1.80
C ALA A 16 -7.32 4.06 -1.61
N ALA A 17 -7.13 3.61 -0.38
CA ALA A 17 -6.17 2.55 -0.08
C ALA A 17 -6.82 1.50 0.81
N TYR A 18 -6.55 0.24 0.53
CA TYR A 18 -7.15 -0.90 1.21
C TYR A 18 -6.34 -2.18 0.96
N ILE A 19 -6.59 -3.23 1.73
CA ILE A 19 -6.12 -4.58 1.44
C ILE A 19 -7.21 -5.28 0.63
N GLU A 20 -6.82 -5.88 -0.48
CA GLU A 20 -7.68 -6.74 -1.30
C GLU A 20 -6.85 -7.91 -1.80
N GLY A 21 -7.52 -9.03 -2.10
CA GLY A 21 -6.91 -10.19 -2.73
C GLY A 21 -6.65 -9.99 -4.21
N GLY A 22 -5.96 -10.96 -4.80
CA GLY A 22 -5.78 -11.00 -6.26
C GLY A 22 -4.37 -10.72 -6.74
N ILE A 23 -3.42 -10.48 -5.82
CA ILE A 23 -2.01 -10.32 -6.15
C ILE A 23 -1.38 -11.70 -6.24
N GLU A 24 -0.76 -12.02 -7.37
CA GLU A 24 -0.08 -13.31 -7.57
C GLU A 24 1.10 -13.42 -6.59
N GLY A 25 1.29 -14.61 -6.02
CA GLY A 25 2.37 -14.86 -5.08
C GLY A 25 2.60 -16.35 -4.83
N GLU A 26 3.51 -16.63 -3.91
CA GLU A 26 3.96 -17.98 -3.58
C GLU A 26 4.08 -18.15 -2.06
N LEU A 27 3.58 -19.28 -1.54
CA LEU A 27 3.91 -19.76 -0.20
C LEU A 27 5.15 -20.64 -0.30
N VAL A 28 6.23 -20.26 0.38
CA VAL A 28 7.53 -20.92 0.28
C VAL A 28 7.93 -21.51 1.64
N ASP A 29 8.48 -22.72 1.65
CA ASP A 29 9.23 -23.24 2.81
C ASP A 29 10.68 -22.73 2.75
N THR A 30 11.03 -21.87 3.69
CA THR A 30 12.36 -21.24 3.80
C THR A 30 13.48 -22.21 4.17
N VAL A 31 13.19 -23.45 4.59
CA VAL A 31 14.23 -24.45 4.88
C VAL A 31 14.91 -24.93 3.60
N ASP A 32 14.12 -25.20 2.56
CA ASP A 32 14.60 -25.80 1.31
C ASP A 32 14.25 -24.98 0.06
N GLY A 33 13.52 -23.87 0.22
CA GLY A 33 13.09 -22.98 -0.85
C GLY A 33 11.94 -23.55 -1.68
N THR A 34 11.25 -24.59 -1.20
CA THR A 34 10.17 -25.23 -1.96
C THR A 34 8.94 -24.33 -1.98
N VAL A 35 8.42 -24.05 -3.18
CA VAL A 35 7.10 -23.45 -3.36
C VAL A 35 6.05 -24.50 -3.01
N LEU A 36 5.30 -24.26 -1.95
CA LEU A 36 4.23 -25.13 -1.46
C LEU A 36 2.90 -24.81 -2.12
N GLU A 37 2.66 -23.54 -2.43
CA GLU A 37 1.42 -23.07 -3.03
C GLU A 37 1.69 -21.83 -3.90
N GLU A 38 1.16 -21.82 -5.12
CA GLU A 38 1.01 -20.62 -5.93
C GLU A 38 -0.44 -20.15 -5.82
N GLY A 39 -0.65 -18.85 -5.68
CA GLY A 39 -2.01 -18.35 -5.48
C GLY A 39 -2.13 -16.84 -5.52
N LYS A 40 -3.33 -16.41 -5.15
CA LYS A 40 -3.68 -15.00 -5.04
C LYS A 40 -3.78 -14.63 -3.58
N PHE A 41 -2.93 -13.69 -3.19
CA PHE A 41 -2.79 -13.24 -1.82
C PHE A 41 -3.36 -11.83 -1.64
N ASP A 42 -3.70 -11.54 -0.40
CA ASP A 42 -4.16 -10.24 0.05
C ASP A 42 -2.96 -9.31 0.24
N GLY A 43 -3.06 -8.07 -0.24
CA GLY A 43 -2.02 -7.07 -0.02
C GLY A 43 -2.49 -5.64 -0.28
N PRO A 44 -1.63 -4.65 -0.02
CA PRO A 44 -2.03 -3.25 -0.11
C PRO A 44 -2.25 -2.79 -1.55
N HIS A 45 -3.44 -2.27 -1.81
CA HIS A 45 -3.84 -1.63 -3.05
C HIS A 45 -3.99 -0.11 -2.82
N ILE A 46 -3.47 0.67 -3.76
CA ILE A 46 -3.74 2.10 -3.89
C ILE A 46 -4.55 2.29 -5.17
N ASP A 47 -5.82 2.63 -5.01
CA ASP A 47 -6.75 2.85 -6.10
C ASP A 47 -6.88 4.34 -6.39
N VAL A 48 -6.57 4.72 -7.63
CA VAL A 48 -6.64 6.10 -8.10
C VAL A 48 -7.67 6.20 -9.21
N THR A 49 -8.72 6.97 -8.95
CA THR A 49 -9.70 7.34 -9.98
C THR A 49 -9.24 8.61 -10.66
N PHE A 50 -9.05 8.53 -11.97
CA PHE A 50 -8.73 9.65 -12.83
C PHE A 50 -9.94 10.09 -13.63
N GLY A 51 -10.11 11.40 -13.77
CA GLY A 51 -11.07 12.01 -14.70
C GLY A 51 -10.35 12.68 -15.85
N ASN A 52 -10.76 12.37 -17.08
CA ASN A 52 -10.29 13.07 -18.27
C ASN A 52 -11.37 14.02 -18.78
N ARG A 53 -11.14 15.32 -18.63
CA ARG A 53 -12.10 16.36 -19.03
C ARG A 53 -11.75 17.01 -20.37
N ALA A 54 -10.68 16.57 -21.02
CA ALA A 54 -10.25 17.11 -22.30
C ALA A 54 -10.86 16.34 -23.48
N PRO A 55 -11.00 16.97 -24.66
CA PRO A 55 -11.25 16.25 -25.90
C PRO A 55 -10.05 15.36 -26.25
N GLY A 56 -10.29 14.05 -26.40
CA GLY A 56 -9.29 13.03 -26.71
C GLY A 56 -8.84 12.20 -25.50
N PRO A 57 -8.32 10.98 -25.73
CA PRO A 57 -7.84 10.12 -24.66
C PRO A 57 -6.59 10.70 -24.01
N SER A 58 -6.41 10.43 -22.72
CA SER A 58 -5.18 10.74 -21.98
C SER A 58 -4.52 9.44 -21.57
N LEU A 59 -3.21 9.34 -21.80
CA LEU A 59 -2.43 8.13 -21.56
C LEU A 59 -1.45 8.35 -20.41
N VAL A 60 -1.58 7.53 -19.36
CA VAL A 60 -0.57 7.36 -18.33
C VAL A 60 0.47 6.36 -18.81
N THR A 61 1.74 6.77 -18.82
CA THR A 61 2.86 6.00 -19.40
C THR A 61 3.84 5.48 -18.35
N GLU A 62 3.90 6.13 -17.19
CA GLU A 62 4.80 5.74 -16.10
C GLU A 62 4.12 6.02 -14.76
N ALA A 63 4.32 5.12 -13.80
CA ALA A 63 4.01 5.33 -12.41
C ALA A 63 5.30 5.22 -11.58
N THR A 64 5.51 6.16 -10.67
CA THR A 64 6.66 6.21 -9.75
C THR A 64 6.16 6.19 -8.33
N LEU A 65 6.52 5.15 -7.59
CA LEU A 65 6.34 5.10 -6.14
C LEU A 65 7.49 5.88 -5.47
N HIS A 66 7.13 6.84 -4.64
CA HIS A 66 8.04 7.54 -3.73
C HIS A 66 7.74 7.10 -2.30
N VAL A 67 8.63 6.30 -1.71
CA VAL A 67 8.55 5.87 -0.32
C VAL A 67 9.15 6.94 0.56
N ARG A 68 8.30 7.70 1.27
CA ARG A 68 8.76 8.67 2.29
C ARG A 68 9.38 7.93 3.47
N GLU A 69 8.68 6.91 3.93
CA GLU A 69 9.12 6.02 5.00
C GLU A 69 8.46 4.64 4.85
N SER A 70 9.18 3.58 5.19
CA SER A 70 8.59 2.25 5.36
C SER A 70 9.37 1.46 6.40
N GLY A 71 8.76 0.42 6.93
CA GLY A 71 9.36 -0.48 7.91
C GLY A 71 8.41 -1.59 8.30
N PHE A 72 8.72 -2.26 9.40
CA PHE A 72 7.89 -3.33 9.94
C PHE A 72 7.22 -2.88 11.22
N LEU A 73 6.01 -3.37 11.49
CA LEU A 73 5.37 -3.20 12.78
C LEU A 73 6.14 -4.04 13.83
N PRO A 74 6.26 -3.56 15.08
CA PRO A 74 6.82 -4.34 16.17
C PRO A 74 6.12 -5.69 16.29
N ALA A 75 6.90 -6.76 16.46
CA ALA A 75 6.34 -8.09 16.65
C ALA A 75 5.69 -8.19 18.04
N CYS A 76 4.39 -8.46 18.06
CA CYS A 76 3.63 -8.67 19.29
C CYS A 76 3.65 -10.12 19.81
N HIS A 77 4.19 -11.02 19.01
CA HIS A 77 4.24 -12.45 19.25
C HIS A 77 5.60 -12.99 18.83
N GLN A 78 5.97 -14.15 19.37
CA GLN A 78 6.99 -14.95 18.70
C GLN A 78 6.44 -15.49 17.39
N ILE A 79 6.95 -14.96 16.28
CA ILE A 79 6.62 -15.47 14.95
C ILE A 79 7.55 -16.65 14.67
N GLY A 80 6.97 -17.84 14.51
CA GLY A 80 7.69 -19.08 14.25
C GLY A 80 7.07 -19.82 13.08
N GLY A 81 7.89 -20.61 12.40
CA GLY A 81 7.52 -21.33 11.18
C GLY A 81 8.51 -21.04 10.07
N ASN A 82 8.59 -21.95 9.11
CA ASN A 82 9.44 -21.80 7.93
C ASN A 82 8.65 -21.34 6.72
N LEU A 83 7.33 -21.14 6.87
CA LEU A 83 6.46 -20.76 5.77
C LEU A 83 6.38 -19.25 5.65
N VAL A 84 6.58 -18.76 4.44
CA VAL A 84 6.56 -17.33 4.12
C VAL A 84 5.78 -17.11 2.83
N VAL A 85 5.08 -15.99 2.75
CA VAL A 85 4.42 -15.59 1.50
C VAL A 85 5.28 -14.55 0.82
N SER A 86 5.56 -14.75 -0.46
CA SER A 86 6.19 -13.80 -1.36
C SER A 86 5.13 -13.28 -2.35
N ILE A 87 4.93 -11.97 -2.40
CA ILE A 87 3.84 -11.34 -3.17
C ILE A 87 4.42 -10.48 -4.30
N ASN A 88 3.91 -10.64 -5.52
CA ASN A 88 4.37 -9.92 -6.71
C ASN A 88 3.70 -8.55 -6.85
N TYR A 89 4.10 -7.60 -5.99
CA TYR A 89 3.63 -6.22 -6.03
C TYR A 89 4.01 -5.51 -7.34
N ASP A 90 3.20 -4.55 -7.79
CA ASP A 90 3.56 -3.62 -8.87
C ASP A 90 4.79 -2.81 -8.50
N PHE A 91 4.86 -2.40 -7.24
CA PHE A 91 6.02 -1.74 -6.64
C PHE A 91 6.54 -2.56 -5.45
N PRO A 92 7.40 -3.55 -5.69
CA PRO A 92 8.10 -4.24 -4.61
C PRO A 92 9.12 -3.29 -3.99
N VAL A 93 9.04 -3.11 -2.67
CA VAL A 93 9.89 -2.23 -1.87
C VAL A 93 10.87 -3.09 -1.07
N PRO A 94 12.20 -2.84 -1.07
CA PRO A 94 13.13 -3.70 -0.32
C PRO A 94 12.69 -3.93 1.14
N ALA A 95 12.65 -5.20 1.59
CA ALA A 95 12.21 -5.62 2.93
C ALA A 95 13.15 -5.19 4.07
N LYS A 96 13.31 -3.87 4.25
CA LYS A 96 14.08 -3.21 5.29
C LYS A 96 13.52 -1.81 5.51
N PRO A 97 13.79 -1.16 6.66
CA PRO A 97 13.40 0.22 6.84
C PRO A 97 14.02 1.12 5.77
N LEU A 98 13.18 1.91 5.10
CA LEU A 98 13.60 2.83 4.03
C LEU A 98 13.07 4.23 4.28
N LYS A 99 13.81 5.22 3.78
CA LYS A 99 13.41 6.62 3.69
C LYS A 99 13.83 7.18 2.34
N ASN A 100 12.97 7.98 1.73
CA ASN A 100 13.20 8.62 0.43
C ASN A 100 13.68 7.62 -0.66
N TYR A 101 13.01 6.48 -0.75
CA TYR A 101 13.27 5.48 -1.79
C TYR A 101 12.29 5.69 -2.95
N GLU A 102 12.74 5.47 -4.18
CA GLU A 102 11.89 5.62 -5.37
C GLU A 102 12.00 4.41 -6.28
N LYS A 103 10.88 4.06 -6.91
CA LYS A 103 10.82 3.00 -7.92
C LYS A 103 9.80 3.39 -8.99
N SER A 104 10.22 3.34 -10.25
CA SER A 104 9.35 3.58 -11.41
C SER A 104 9.02 2.28 -12.12
N LYS A 105 7.85 2.25 -12.76
CA LYS A 105 7.39 1.19 -13.65
C LYS A 105 6.66 1.83 -14.84
N GLU A 106 6.94 1.31 -16.03
CA GLU A 106 6.16 1.66 -17.22
C GLU A 106 4.74 1.10 -17.08
N VAL A 107 3.75 1.94 -17.39
CA VAL A 107 2.33 1.57 -17.38
C VAL A 107 1.70 2.00 -18.70
N SER A 108 0.62 1.35 -19.10
CA SER A 108 -0.16 1.75 -20.26
C SER A 108 -1.63 1.78 -19.84
N PHE A 109 -2.07 2.95 -19.37
CA PHE A 109 -3.42 3.15 -18.87
C PHE A 109 -4.04 4.37 -19.54
N THR A 110 -5.15 4.17 -20.24
CA THR A 110 -5.80 5.22 -21.03
C THR A 110 -7.15 5.56 -20.46
N VAL A 111 -7.36 6.84 -20.14
CA VAL A 111 -8.69 7.36 -19.78
C VAL A 111 -9.29 8.04 -21.01
N LYS A 112 -10.46 7.56 -21.43
CA LYS A 112 -11.18 8.10 -22.60
C LYS A 112 -11.62 9.54 -22.37
N ASP A 113 -11.98 10.22 -23.45
CA ASP A 113 -12.44 11.60 -23.40
C ASP A 113 -13.75 11.73 -22.63
N ASN A 114 -13.82 12.70 -21.71
CA ASN A 114 -14.98 12.92 -20.83
C ASN A 114 -15.36 11.69 -19.98
N ASP A 115 -14.38 10.86 -19.63
CA ASP A 115 -14.58 9.62 -18.89
C ASP A 115 -13.87 9.63 -17.53
N LEU A 116 -14.28 8.69 -16.69
CA LEU A 116 -13.68 8.38 -15.39
C LEU A 116 -13.21 6.94 -15.41
N ASP A 117 -11.95 6.70 -15.08
CA ASP A 117 -11.42 5.35 -15.02
C ASP A 117 -10.50 5.17 -13.81
N ARG A 118 -10.31 3.93 -13.38
CA ARG A 118 -9.57 3.55 -12.17
C ARG A 118 -8.30 2.82 -12.55
N LEU A 119 -7.19 3.30 -12.01
CA LEU A 119 -5.91 2.62 -12.02
C LEU A 119 -5.56 2.21 -10.60
N THR A 120 -5.39 0.92 -10.39
CA THR A 120 -4.95 0.37 -9.12
C THR A 120 -3.48 -0.02 -9.21
N VAL A 121 -2.71 0.31 -8.18
CA VAL A 121 -1.32 -0.13 -8.04
C VAL A 121 -1.14 -0.82 -6.70
N THR A 122 -0.33 -1.87 -6.68
CA THR A 122 -0.05 -2.63 -5.47
C THR A 122 1.35 -2.32 -4.95
N VAL A 123 1.48 -2.22 -3.63
CA VAL A 123 2.74 -1.85 -2.96
C VAL A 123 2.94 -2.68 -1.71
N GLY A 124 4.16 -3.17 -1.53
CA GLY A 124 4.52 -3.93 -0.35
C GLY A 124 6.00 -4.32 -0.37
N PRO A 125 6.48 -4.99 0.67
CA PRO A 125 7.87 -5.39 0.74
C PRO A 125 8.20 -6.46 -0.30
N ASP A 126 9.44 -6.44 -0.77
CA ASP A 126 10.04 -7.40 -1.67
C ASP A 126 10.62 -8.56 -0.87
N GLY A 127 10.11 -9.76 -1.11
CA GLY A 127 10.50 -10.99 -0.43
C GLY A 127 9.53 -11.44 0.66
N ASP A 128 10.05 -12.30 1.51
CA ASP A 128 9.30 -13.12 2.46
C ASP A 128 8.62 -12.29 3.55
N LEU A 129 7.27 -12.28 3.54
CA LEU A 129 6.44 -11.55 4.47
C LEU A 129 6.04 -12.42 5.66
N ILE A 130 6.80 -12.27 6.74
CA ILE A 130 6.44 -12.82 8.06
C ILE A 130 5.81 -11.72 8.92
N THR A 131 6.53 -10.63 9.09
CA THR A 131 6.13 -9.51 9.94
C THR A 131 5.30 -8.50 9.16
N PRO A 132 4.21 -7.96 9.74
CA PRO A 132 3.48 -6.87 9.12
C PRO A 132 4.39 -5.71 8.73
N TRP A 133 4.19 -5.17 7.53
CA TRP A 133 4.95 -4.06 6.97
C TRP A 133 4.06 -2.82 6.87
N TYR A 134 4.65 -1.63 6.97
CA TYR A 134 3.95 -0.37 6.72
C TYR A 134 4.71 0.49 5.72
N GLY A 135 3.96 1.30 4.98
CA GLY A 135 4.50 2.26 4.04
C GLY A 135 3.78 3.60 4.11
N LEU A 136 4.54 4.69 4.09
CA LEU A 136 4.06 6.04 3.82
C LEU A 136 4.62 6.46 2.46
N VAL A 137 3.75 6.52 1.46
CA VAL A 137 4.16 6.61 0.05
C VAL A 137 3.42 7.71 -0.70
N ASP A 138 4.04 8.24 -1.75
CA ASP A 138 3.35 8.96 -2.82
C ASP A 138 3.44 8.14 -4.11
N VAL A 139 2.46 8.29 -4.99
CA VAL A 139 2.52 7.73 -6.34
C VAL A 139 2.41 8.86 -7.35
N SER A 140 3.44 9.01 -8.18
CA SER A 140 3.46 9.98 -9.28
C SER A 140 3.13 9.27 -10.58
N PHE A 141 2.26 9.86 -11.38
CA PHE A 141 1.83 9.35 -12.68
C PHE A 141 2.23 10.33 -13.77
N GLN A 142 3.00 9.85 -14.75
CA GLN A 142 3.38 10.60 -15.94
C GLN A 142 2.31 10.40 -17.03
N HIS A 143 1.74 11.50 -17.53
CA HIS A 143 0.72 11.50 -18.60
C HIS A 143 0.84 12.77 -19.43
N ASP A 144 0.67 12.68 -20.75
CA ASP A 144 0.64 13.83 -21.66
C ASP A 144 1.77 14.88 -21.45
N GLY A 145 2.97 14.42 -21.07
CA GLY A 145 4.12 15.30 -20.75
C GLY A 145 4.05 16.03 -19.39
N LYS A 146 3.04 15.74 -18.58
CA LYS A 146 2.83 16.24 -17.21
C LYS A 146 2.97 15.11 -16.18
N ARG A 147 3.15 15.50 -14.92
CA ARG A 147 3.17 14.60 -13.77
C ARG A 147 2.07 15.00 -12.80
N THR A 148 1.28 14.02 -12.35
CA THR A 148 0.31 14.17 -11.27
C THR A 148 0.72 13.25 -10.12
N THR A 149 0.77 13.76 -8.91
CA THR A 149 1.16 12.98 -7.72
C THR A 149 -0.03 12.82 -6.79
N VAL A 150 -0.21 11.62 -6.26
CA VAL A 150 -1.16 11.30 -5.18
C VAL A 150 -0.39 10.93 -3.92
N GLY A 151 -0.86 11.40 -2.77
CA GLY A 151 -0.27 11.10 -1.49
C GLY A 151 0.02 12.33 -0.63
N PRO A 152 0.45 12.13 0.62
CA PRO A 152 0.94 10.85 1.15
C PRO A 152 -0.19 9.83 1.39
N VAL A 153 0.10 8.55 1.17
CA VAL A 153 -0.78 7.40 1.43
C VAL A 153 -0.10 6.52 2.46
N ALA A 154 -0.77 6.26 3.58
CA ALA A 154 -0.30 5.36 4.62
C ALA A 154 -1.02 4.00 4.48
N VAL A 155 -0.22 2.94 4.28
CA VAL A 155 -0.70 1.57 4.08
C VAL A 155 -0.04 0.63 5.08
N VAL A 156 -0.69 -0.51 5.30
CA VAL A 156 -0.16 -1.64 6.04
C VAL A 156 -0.37 -2.91 5.22
N ASP A 157 0.66 -3.73 5.20
CA ASP A 157 0.65 -5.11 4.77
C ASP A 157 0.71 -5.97 6.04
N THR A 158 -0.14 -6.98 6.12
CA THR A 158 -0.33 -7.75 7.34
C THR A 158 0.66 -8.88 7.48
N GLY A 159 1.42 -9.18 6.42
CA GLY A 159 2.25 -10.37 6.37
C GLY A 159 1.41 -11.63 6.59
N THR A 160 2.03 -12.63 7.20
CA THR A 160 1.44 -13.97 7.37
C THR A 160 1.09 -14.30 8.81
N ASP A 161 1.18 -13.35 9.75
CA ASP A 161 0.88 -13.59 11.15
C ASP A 161 -0.63 -13.85 11.36
N PRO A 162 -1.06 -15.09 11.66
CA PRO A 162 -2.48 -15.40 11.80
C PRO A 162 -3.11 -14.75 13.04
N LYS A 163 -2.29 -14.29 14.00
CA LYS A 163 -2.70 -13.65 15.26
C LYS A 163 -2.66 -12.13 15.20
N PHE A 164 -2.11 -11.56 14.12
CA PHE A 164 -2.04 -10.12 13.89
C PHE A 164 -2.47 -9.83 12.44
N ARG A 165 -3.78 -9.74 12.21
CA ARG A 165 -4.33 -9.58 10.85
C ARG A 165 -5.70 -8.88 10.84
N PRO A 166 -6.14 -8.34 9.69
CA PRO A 166 -7.46 -7.77 9.54
C PRO A 166 -8.50 -8.90 9.52
N ASP A 167 -9.70 -8.58 10.01
CA ASP A 167 -10.87 -9.45 9.93
C ASP A 167 -12.11 -8.58 9.75
N GLY A 168 -12.64 -8.56 8.53
CA GLY A 168 -13.75 -7.69 8.14
C GLY A 168 -13.43 -6.19 8.29
N ASP A 169 -14.02 -5.57 9.30
CA ASP A 169 -13.84 -4.13 9.62
C ASP A 169 -12.94 -3.90 10.85
N GLY A 170 -12.33 -4.95 11.39
CA GLY A 170 -11.48 -4.89 12.57
C GLY A 170 -10.16 -5.63 12.41
N TRP A 171 -9.48 -5.84 13.53
CA TRP A 171 -8.23 -6.59 13.62
C TRP A 171 -8.31 -7.68 14.69
N ILE A 172 -7.77 -8.84 14.33
CA ILE A 172 -7.44 -9.92 15.25
C ILE A 172 -6.04 -9.62 15.80
N ILE A 173 -5.96 -9.49 17.13
CA ILE A 173 -4.72 -9.31 17.90
C ILE A 173 -4.86 -10.22 19.13
N GLU A 174 -4.17 -11.36 19.14
CA GLU A 174 -4.38 -12.42 20.15
C GLU A 174 -3.07 -12.97 20.71
N ASN A 175 -3.05 -13.32 22.00
CA ASN A 175 -1.89 -13.96 22.66
C ASN A 175 -0.62 -13.10 22.60
N VAL A 176 -0.74 -11.81 22.92
CA VAL A 176 0.37 -10.85 22.94
C VAL A 176 1.41 -11.27 23.98
N ASP A 177 2.62 -11.58 23.53
CA ASP A 177 3.72 -12.02 24.38
C ASP A 177 4.47 -10.83 25.01
N GLY A 178 4.52 -9.69 24.29
CA GLY A 178 5.16 -8.46 24.72
C GLY A 178 4.22 -7.26 24.57
N PRO A 179 3.51 -6.82 25.62
CA PRO A 179 2.48 -5.79 25.52
C PRO A 179 3.00 -4.44 25.02
N ASP A 180 4.28 -4.12 25.26
CA ASP A 180 4.93 -2.89 24.79
C ASP A 180 4.87 -2.74 23.25
N CYS A 181 4.77 -3.84 22.51
CA CYS A 181 4.59 -3.80 21.04
C CYS A 181 3.32 -3.04 20.63
N LEU A 182 2.26 -3.07 21.45
CA LEU A 182 0.98 -2.46 21.15
C LEU A 182 1.06 -0.95 21.30
N ASP A 183 1.76 -0.48 22.34
CA ASP A 183 2.04 0.94 22.55
C ASP A 183 2.96 1.49 21.45
N GLU A 184 3.99 0.72 21.06
CA GLU A 184 4.88 1.09 19.96
C GLU A 184 4.14 1.14 18.62
N THR A 185 3.31 0.12 18.33
CA THR A 185 2.48 0.08 17.13
C THR A 185 1.47 1.22 17.12
N SER A 186 0.79 1.49 18.25
CA SER A 186 -0.15 2.60 18.39
C SER A 186 0.51 3.94 18.11
N SER A 187 1.66 4.19 18.74
CA SER A 187 2.46 5.41 18.54
C SER A 187 2.91 5.58 17.10
N LEU A 188 3.30 4.48 16.44
CA LEU A 188 3.67 4.48 15.02
C LEU A 188 2.47 4.81 14.13
N VAL A 189 1.34 4.14 14.33
CA VAL A 189 0.11 4.36 13.55
C VAL A 189 -0.39 5.80 13.73
N ASP A 190 -0.41 6.32 14.96
CA ASP A 190 -0.74 7.72 15.24
C ASP A 190 0.17 8.69 14.49
N ARG A 191 1.48 8.43 14.46
CA ARG A 191 2.42 9.26 13.72
C ARG A 191 2.15 9.23 12.22
N LEU A 192 1.86 8.05 11.66
CA LEU A 192 1.52 7.92 10.23
C LEU A 192 0.24 8.68 9.90
N MET A 193 -0.82 8.48 10.69
CA MET A 193 -2.12 9.14 10.53
C MET A 193 -2.08 10.64 10.83
N GLY A 194 -1.13 11.09 11.65
CA GLY A 194 -0.88 12.51 11.93
C GLY A 194 -0.13 13.25 10.82
N THR A 195 0.26 12.56 9.74
CA THR A 195 0.88 13.20 8.57
C THR A 195 -0.14 14.11 7.87
N PRO A 196 0.21 15.37 7.53
CA PRO A 196 -0.72 16.28 6.85
C PRO A 196 -1.26 15.69 5.55
N ASP A 197 -2.58 15.84 5.36
CA ASP A 197 -3.33 15.41 4.16
C ASP A 197 -3.18 13.92 3.81
N VAL A 198 -2.78 13.08 4.78
CA VAL A 198 -2.55 11.65 4.54
C VAL A 198 -3.84 10.90 4.23
N ILE A 199 -3.79 10.09 3.20
CA ILE A 199 -4.80 9.10 2.88
C ILE A 199 -4.45 7.83 3.64
N VAL A 200 -5.30 7.43 4.57
CA VAL A 200 -5.08 6.26 5.43
C VAL A 200 -5.81 5.06 4.84
N SER A 201 -5.14 3.92 4.71
CA SER A 201 -5.82 2.68 4.28
C SER A 201 -6.88 2.24 5.27
N LYS A 202 -7.91 1.53 4.78
CA LYS A 202 -8.98 0.98 5.63
C LYS A 202 -8.40 0.16 6.81
N GLU A 203 -7.38 -0.62 6.55
CA GLU A 203 -6.76 -1.54 7.49
C GLU A 203 -5.90 -0.79 8.50
N LEU A 204 -5.14 0.22 8.09
CA LEU A 204 -4.37 1.03 9.03
C LEU A 204 -5.29 1.82 9.97
N LYS A 205 -6.42 2.34 9.46
CA LYS A 205 -7.44 3.00 10.28
C LYS A 205 -8.08 2.04 11.28
N SER A 206 -8.53 0.88 10.83
CA SER A 206 -9.14 -0.13 11.71
C SER A 206 -8.15 -0.70 12.73
N LEU A 207 -6.85 -0.75 12.40
CA LEU A 207 -5.79 -1.10 13.35
C LEU A 207 -5.74 -0.07 14.48
N ARG A 208 -5.78 1.22 14.15
CA ARG A 208 -5.81 2.28 15.16
C ARG A 208 -7.02 2.18 16.07
N ASP A 209 -8.20 1.96 15.49
CA ASP A 209 -9.44 1.81 16.24
C ASP A 209 -9.36 0.60 17.19
N LYS A 210 -8.80 -0.52 16.72
CA LYS A 210 -8.56 -1.71 17.54
C LYS A 210 -7.60 -1.42 18.70
N LEU A 211 -6.44 -0.81 18.44
CA LEU A 211 -5.46 -0.46 19.46
C LEU A 211 -6.06 0.47 20.52
N THR A 212 -6.82 1.48 20.08
CA THR A 212 -7.55 2.39 20.99
C THR A 212 -8.53 1.64 21.88
N SER A 213 -9.28 0.69 21.33
CA SER A 213 -10.24 -0.12 22.10
C SER A 213 -9.56 -1.02 23.15
N MET A 214 -8.28 -1.32 22.96
CA MET A 214 -7.45 -2.09 23.89
C MET A 214 -6.73 -1.21 24.93
N GLY A 215 -6.83 0.12 24.80
CA GLY A 215 -6.23 1.08 25.74
C GLY A 215 -4.86 1.60 25.33
N HIS A 216 -4.48 1.47 24.05
CA HIS A 216 -3.21 1.92 23.47
C HIS A 216 -3.40 3.10 22.52
#